data_AF-A0AAE9D0U6-F1
#
_entry.id   AF-A0AAE9D0U6-F1
#
_cell.length_a   1.000
_cell.length_b   1.000
_cell.length_c   1.000
_cell.angle_alpha   90.00
_cell.angle_beta   90.00
_cell.angle_gamma   90.00
#
_symmetry.space_group_name_H-M   'P 1'
#
loop_
_entity.id
_entity.type
_entity.pdbx_description
1 polymer ?
#
loop_
_entity_poly.entity_id
_entity_poly.type
_entity_poly.pdbx_seq_one_letter_code
_entity_poly.pdbx_strand_id
1 'polypeptide(L)'
;MRLPINRDQSWTSSSDESVGNVTARILTGIDELHVDTSKMENEIDTSSCSIHTALEYVHPKVFQKKSLSEKITREELRSAIAACKISEDNYTKTEADLYALVTTERILWNAGRTWSGTMPVENRDDLNKYARNACDDFYMRCTGQLCIDEFQHISHTRGRYDFQSVAIYCFEKGMPSSIISRVFAKNLVRRSTGEYLDDMEMTWLLFAMVGTDEVQSVEYWFRVLDVHCTGVLSVAVLEEFYADITKYLAHENVASLPFSNVIAQFSDILGTQHWTLRSFKENRELVYRVINGFTNAFRFLEQEINEKTNGERVDDEEFGQGQRTRWQRLIDHEYDDFYHQTHSSSTETSNITA
;
A
#
# COMPACT_ATOMS: atom_id res chain seq x y z
N MET A 1 -45.88 -7.65 8.38
CA MET A 1 -45.10 -8.49 9.33
C MET A 1 -43.71 -8.62 8.75
N ARG A 2 -42.72 -7.88 9.26
CA ARG A 2 -41.32 -7.93 8.81
C ARG A 2 -40.65 -9.13 9.47
N LEU A 3 -40.07 -10.01 8.66
CA LEU A 3 -39.15 -11.05 9.13
C LEU A 3 -37.75 -10.44 9.34
N PRO A 4 -36.94 -10.98 10.27
CA PRO A 4 -35.67 -10.38 10.65
C PRO A 4 -34.60 -10.64 9.59
N ILE A 5 -33.75 -9.64 9.36
CA ILE A 5 -32.52 -9.73 8.59
C ILE A 5 -31.54 -10.60 9.38
N ASN A 6 -31.14 -11.72 8.79
CA ASN A 6 -30.16 -12.63 9.35
C ASN A 6 -28.78 -11.95 9.31
N ARG A 7 -28.29 -11.52 10.48
CA ARG A 7 -26.89 -11.18 10.74
C ARG A 7 -26.12 -12.49 10.80
N ASP A 8 -25.65 -12.96 9.65
CA ASP A 8 -24.59 -13.97 9.52
C ASP A 8 -24.18 -14.03 8.04
N GLN A 9 -23.39 -13.04 7.61
CA GLN A 9 -22.48 -13.22 6.49
C GLN A 9 -21.05 -13.12 7.04
N SER A 10 -20.68 -14.14 7.81
CA SER A 10 -19.28 -14.51 7.97
C SER A 10 -18.73 -14.84 6.58
N TRP A 11 -17.65 -14.17 6.20
CA TRP A 11 -16.93 -14.35 4.95
C TRP A 11 -16.38 -15.76 4.80
N THR A 12 -17.22 -16.68 4.32
CA THR A 12 -16.82 -17.92 3.66
C THR A 12 -17.73 -18.08 2.45
N SER A 13 -17.33 -17.55 1.30
CA SER A 13 -17.46 -18.21 0.00
C SER A 13 -17.20 -17.21 -1.13
N SER A 14 -16.05 -17.36 -1.79
CA SER A 14 -16.07 -17.47 -3.23
C SER A 14 -15.36 -18.78 -3.57
N SER A 15 -16.18 -19.82 -3.77
CA SER A 15 -15.89 -21.06 -4.46
C SER A 15 -14.59 -21.80 -4.13
N ASP A 16 -14.83 -22.90 -3.42
CA ASP A 16 -14.03 -24.08 -3.12
C ASP A 16 -13.43 -24.82 -4.36
N GLU A 17 -12.81 -24.09 -5.29
CA GLU A 17 -11.91 -24.64 -6.32
C GLU A 17 -10.44 -24.20 -6.10
N SER A 18 -10.12 -23.61 -4.95
CA SER A 18 -8.76 -23.18 -4.59
C SER A 18 -7.94 -24.26 -3.87
N VAL A 19 -8.34 -25.54 -3.98
CA VAL A 19 -7.61 -26.67 -3.37
C VAL A 19 -6.14 -26.72 -3.83
N GLY A 20 -5.80 -26.09 -4.96
CA GLY A 20 -4.44 -25.95 -5.49
C GLY A 20 -3.70 -24.63 -5.27
N ASN A 21 -4.30 -23.57 -4.69
CA ASN A 21 -3.60 -22.28 -4.50
C ASN A 21 -3.02 -22.18 -3.09
N VAL A 22 -1.78 -22.66 -2.93
CA VAL A 22 -1.05 -22.68 -1.65
C VAL A 22 -0.83 -21.26 -1.11
N THR A 23 -0.54 -20.28 -1.96
CA THR A 23 -0.34 -18.87 -1.59
C THR A 23 -1.61 -18.23 -1.01
N ALA A 24 -2.79 -18.59 -1.49
CA ALA A 24 -4.07 -18.17 -0.91
C ALA A 24 -4.38 -18.86 0.44
N ARG A 25 -3.94 -20.13 0.61
CA ARG A 25 -4.14 -20.90 1.85
C ARG A 25 -3.20 -20.49 2.99
N ILE A 26 -1.96 -20.09 2.68
CA ILE A 26 -0.98 -19.61 3.68
C ILE A 26 -1.47 -18.32 4.38
N LEU A 27 -2.31 -17.52 3.71
CA LEU A 27 -2.72 -16.19 4.21
C LEU A 27 -4.16 -16.12 4.71
N THR A 28 -4.95 -17.19 4.55
CA THR A 28 -6.32 -17.27 5.10
C THR A 28 -6.37 -17.89 6.50
N GLY A 29 -5.26 -18.42 7.01
CA GLY A 29 -5.17 -18.98 8.35
C GLY A 29 -3.75 -18.91 8.90
N ILE A 30 -3.53 -17.92 9.77
CA ILE A 30 -2.42 -17.85 10.74
C ILE A 30 -1.01 -17.80 10.12
N ASP A 31 -0.43 -16.60 10.08
CA ASP A 31 0.94 -16.44 10.56
C ASP A 31 0.95 -15.31 11.59
N GLU A 32 0.45 -15.64 12.78
CA GLU A 32 0.42 -14.72 13.92
C GLU A 32 1.82 -14.49 14.51
N LEU A 33 2.84 -15.30 14.22
CA LEU A 33 4.15 -15.17 14.85
C LEU A 33 5.26 -15.84 14.03
N HIS A 34 5.89 -15.10 13.12
CA HIS A 34 7.32 -15.25 12.78
C HIS A 34 7.99 -13.88 12.58
N VAL A 35 7.51 -12.85 13.29
CA VAL A 35 8.35 -11.68 13.57
C VAL A 35 8.97 -11.93 14.93
N ASP A 36 10.06 -12.67 14.95
CA ASP A 36 10.96 -12.69 16.10
C ASP A 36 11.69 -11.34 16.13
N THR A 37 11.08 -10.35 16.78
CA THR A 37 11.67 -9.01 16.98
C THR A 37 12.63 -8.95 18.16
N SER A 38 13.23 -10.05 18.57
CA SER A 38 14.21 -10.09 19.68
C SER A 38 15.50 -9.28 19.43
N LYS A 39 15.53 -8.41 18.41
CA LYS A 39 16.63 -7.47 18.13
C LYS A 39 16.20 -6.01 17.90
N MET A 40 14.94 -5.62 18.13
CA MET A 40 14.53 -4.20 18.09
C MET A 40 14.25 -3.63 19.48
N GLU A 41 15.13 -3.93 20.46
CA GLU A 41 15.23 -3.13 21.67
C GLU A 41 16.30 -2.06 21.43
N ASN A 42 15.85 -0.85 21.09
CA ASN A 42 16.21 0.38 21.78
C ASN A 42 15.50 1.58 21.13
N GLU A 43 15.31 2.62 21.94
CA GLU A 43 14.67 3.91 21.65
C GLU A 43 13.14 3.92 21.77
N ILE A 44 12.67 3.73 22.99
CA ILE A 44 11.56 4.56 23.50
C ILE A 44 12.23 5.70 24.24
N ASP A 45 12.25 6.89 23.66
CA ASP A 45 12.13 8.15 24.40
C ASP A 45 12.09 9.34 23.42
N THR A 46 10.89 9.87 23.18
CA THR A 46 10.69 11.33 23.04
C THR A 46 9.25 11.72 23.36
N SER A 47 9.08 12.27 24.56
CA SER A 47 8.49 13.60 24.85
C SER A 47 7.07 13.97 24.36
N SER A 48 6.16 14.00 25.34
CA SER A 48 5.00 14.89 25.58
C SER A 48 4.46 15.80 24.47
N CYS A 49 3.43 15.31 23.77
CA CYS A 49 2.12 15.91 23.47
C CYS A 49 1.49 15.08 22.33
N SER A 50 1.18 13.81 22.58
CA SER A 50 0.66 12.92 21.55
C SER A 50 -0.81 13.23 21.30
N ILE A 51 -1.09 14.00 20.24
CA ILE A 51 -2.33 13.86 19.49
C ILE A 51 -2.23 12.47 18.86
N HIS A 52 -2.91 11.49 19.43
CA HIS A 52 -2.80 10.13 18.93
C HIS A 52 -3.30 10.03 17.48
N THR A 53 -2.40 9.68 16.56
CA THR A 53 -2.71 9.50 15.14
C THR A 53 -3.47 8.20 14.89
N ALA A 54 -4.25 8.11 13.80
CA ALA A 54 -4.94 6.86 13.43
C ALA A 54 -3.95 5.72 13.14
N LEU A 55 -2.72 6.09 12.74
CA LEU A 55 -1.63 5.17 12.41
C LEU A 55 -0.90 4.62 13.63
N GLU A 56 -0.81 5.37 14.73
CA GLU A 56 -0.15 4.95 15.97
C GLU A 56 -0.83 3.72 16.62
N TYR A 57 -2.13 3.54 16.44
CA TYR A 57 -2.89 2.40 17.01
C TYR A 57 -2.81 1.12 16.16
N VAL A 58 -2.17 1.19 14.99
CA VAL A 58 -2.21 0.14 13.96
C VAL A 58 -0.92 -0.69 13.94
N HIS A 59 0.05 -0.36 14.80
CA HIS A 59 1.33 -1.04 14.86
C HIS A 59 1.13 -2.56 15.09
N PRO A 60 1.71 -3.44 14.25
CA PRO A 60 1.52 -4.89 14.39
C PRO A 60 1.84 -5.45 15.79
N LYS A 61 2.75 -4.79 16.51
CA LYS A 61 3.14 -5.10 17.90
C LYS A 61 1.99 -4.94 18.91
N VAL A 62 1.00 -4.09 18.65
CA VAL A 62 -0.21 -3.91 19.49
C VAL A 62 -1.01 -5.21 19.54
N PHE A 63 -1.03 -5.97 18.43
CA PHE A 63 -1.81 -7.20 18.30
C PHE A 63 -1.05 -8.47 18.70
N GLN A 64 0.24 -8.35 19.09
CA GLN A 64 1.08 -9.50 19.45
C GLN A 64 0.90 -9.97 20.89
N LYS A 65 0.28 -9.18 21.77
CA LYS A 65 0.30 -9.42 23.23
C LYS A 65 -1.01 -9.94 23.85
N LYS A 66 -2.11 -10.04 23.11
CA LYS A 66 -3.38 -10.56 23.62
C LYS A 66 -4.10 -11.39 22.57
N SER A 67 -4.71 -12.49 23.02
CA SER A 67 -5.87 -13.07 22.34
C SER A 67 -6.99 -12.04 22.42
N LEU A 68 -7.10 -11.22 21.36
CA LEU A 68 -8.18 -10.25 21.23
C LEU A 68 -9.41 -11.00 20.72
N SER A 69 -10.40 -11.18 21.59
CA SER A 69 -11.64 -11.89 21.26
C SER A 69 -12.56 -11.09 20.34
N GLU A 70 -12.42 -9.76 20.37
CA GLU A 70 -13.26 -8.85 19.61
C GLU A 70 -12.58 -8.41 18.31
N LYS A 71 -13.39 -8.19 17.27
CA LYS A 71 -12.95 -7.78 15.94
C LYS A 71 -13.86 -6.71 15.41
N ILE A 72 -13.33 -5.70 14.72
CA ILE A 72 -14.09 -4.72 13.94
C ILE A 72 -13.94 -5.11 12.46
N THR A 73 -15.05 -5.15 11.72
CA THR A 73 -14.98 -5.41 10.27
C THR A 73 -14.67 -4.15 9.48
N ARG A 74 -14.15 -4.32 8.26
CA ARG A 74 -13.99 -3.27 7.26
C ARG A 74 -15.26 -2.43 7.12
N GLU A 75 -16.41 -3.08 6.98
CA GLU A 75 -17.69 -2.41 6.75
C GLU A 75 -18.15 -1.61 7.96
N GLU A 76 -17.91 -2.11 9.19
CA GLU A 76 -18.17 -1.40 10.43
C GLU A 76 -17.31 -0.14 10.54
N LEU A 77 -15.99 -0.27 10.31
CA LEU A 77 -15.05 0.85 10.35
C LEU A 77 -15.37 1.90 9.27
N ARG A 78 -15.61 1.46 8.03
CA ARG A 78 -15.96 2.34 6.92
C ARG A 78 -17.24 3.11 7.16
N SER A 79 -18.27 2.45 7.69
CA SER A 79 -19.55 3.10 8.00
C SER A 79 -19.38 4.16 9.09
N ALA A 80 -18.57 3.87 10.11
CA ALA A 80 -18.29 4.81 11.19
C ALA A 80 -17.51 6.05 10.70
N ILE A 81 -16.49 5.88 9.85
CA ILE A 81 -15.72 6.99 9.28
C ILE A 81 -16.60 7.85 8.36
N ALA A 82 -17.42 7.24 7.51
CA ALA A 82 -18.34 7.98 6.64
C ALA A 82 -19.34 8.82 7.45
N ALA A 83 -19.90 8.25 8.53
CA ALA A 83 -20.80 8.97 9.42
C ALA A 83 -20.11 10.14 10.13
N CYS A 84 -18.86 9.96 10.56
CA CYS A 84 -18.04 11.00 11.18
C CYS A 84 -17.83 12.18 10.21
N LYS A 85 -17.42 11.91 8.96
CA LYS A 85 -17.19 12.95 7.94
C LYS A 85 -18.44 13.74 7.56
N ILE A 86 -19.59 13.08 7.47
CA ILE A 86 -20.87 13.76 7.20
C ILE A 86 -21.24 14.73 8.34
N SER A 87 -20.84 14.43 9.58
CA SER A 87 -21.18 15.25 10.74
C SER A 87 -20.23 16.42 11.02
N GLU A 88 -18.96 16.28 10.65
CA GLU A 88 -17.89 17.23 11.00
C GLU A 88 -17.55 18.19 9.85
N ASP A 89 -17.63 17.73 8.60
CA ASP A 89 -17.28 18.49 7.41
C ASP A 89 -18.53 18.59 6.49
N ASN A 90 -18.68 19.66 5.71
CA ASN A 90 -19.79 19.84 4.74
C ASN A 90 -19.71 18.85 3.54
N TYR A 91 -19.24 17.62 3.75
CA TYR A 91 -19.10 16.59 2.75
C TYR A 91 -20.47 16.10 2.29
N THR A 92 -20.62 15.94 0.98
CA THR A 92 -21.71 15.13 0.43
C THR A 92 -21.52 13.67 0.84
N LYS A 93 -22.60 12.89 0.86
CA LYS A 93 -22.55 11.45 1.13
C LYS A 93 -21.53 10.73 0.22
N THR A 94 -21.50 11.12 -1.05
CA THR A 94 -20.63 10.56 -2.08
C THR A 94 -19.15 10.78 -1.79
N GLU A 95 -18.77 11.96 -1.29
CA GLU A 95 -17.41 12.30 -0.89
C GLU A 95 -17.02 11.58 0.42
N ALA A 96 -17.92 11.56 1.40
CA ALA A 96 -17.70 10.85 2.66
C ALA A 96 -17.49 9.35 2.43
N ASP A 97 -18.27 8.73 1.54
CA ASP A 97 -18.17 7.31 1.21
C ASP A 97 -16.85 6.93 0.50
N LEU A 98 -16.26 7.86 -0.28
CA LEU A 98 -14.93 7.70 -0.91
C LEU A 98 -13.83 7.85 0.11
N TYR A 99 -13.88 8.94 0.88
CA TYR A 99 -12.91 9.20 1.94
C TYR A 99 -12.84 8.02 2.91
N ALA A 100 -14.00 7.55 3.37
CA ALA A 100 -14.09 6.41 4.27
C ALA A 100 -13.58 5.12 3.64
N LEU A 101 -13.75 4.91 2.33
CA LEU A 101 -13.18 3.76 1.62
C LEU A 101 -11.64 3.78 1.71
N VAL A 102 -11.03 4.88 1.26
CA VAL A 102 -9.57 4.99 1.18
C VAL A 102 -8.94 4.88 2.56
N THR A 103 -9.47 5.63 3.53
CA THR A 103 -8.94 5.64 4.91
C THR A 103 -9.14 4.31 5.63
N THR A 104 -10.27 3.63 5.44
CA THR A 104 -10.47 2.28 5.99
C THR A 104 -9.45 1.31 5.43
N GLU A 105 -9.25 1.30 4.11
CA GLU A 105 -8.24 0.42 3.51
C GLU A 105 -6.84 0.81 3.97
N ARG A 106 -6.53 2.09 4.18
CA ARG A 106 -5.21 2.54 4.66
C ARG A 106 -4.93 2.02 6.07
N ILE A 107 -5.93 2.06 6.95
CA ILE A 107 -5.85 1.49 8.30
C ILE A 107 -5.62 -0.02 8.21
N LEU A 108 -6.40 -0.75 7.41
CA LEU A 108 -6.24 -2.20 7.24
C LEU A 108 -4.90 -2.57 6.59
N TRP A 109 -4.41 -1.73 5.69
CA TRP A 109 -3.14 -1.90 4.99
C TRP A 109 -1.97 -1.83 5.97
N ASN A 110 -1.92 -0.77 6.77
CA ASN A 110 -0.88 -0.61 7.78
C ASN A 110 -0.98 -1.68 8.89
N ALA A 111 -2.18 -2.20 9.15
CA ALA A 111 -2.40 -3.26 10.14
C ALA A 111 -1.90 -4.64 9.67
N GLY A 112 -1.61 -4.83 8.39
CA GLY A 112 -1.42 -6.16 7.81
C GLY A 112 -2.72 -6.98 7.83
N ARG A 113 -3.86 -6.33 7.61
CA ARG A 113 -5.21 -6.92 7.74
C ARG A 113 -6.06 -6.77 6.48
N THR A 114 -5.52 -6.22 5.39
CA THR A 114 -6.22 -6.03 4.11
C THR A 114 -6.95 -7.28 3.63
N TRP A 115 -6.28 -8.43 3.64
CA TRP A 115 -6.87 -9.68 3.15
C TRP A 115 -7.98 -10.22 4.06
N SER A 116 -7.83 -10.08 5.38
CA SER A 116 -8.83 -10.53 6.35
C SER A 116 -10.06 -9.62 6.41
N GLY A 117 -9.87 -8.32 6.14
CA GLY A 117 -10.92 -7.31 6.31
C GLY A 117 -11.38 -7.12 7.75
N THR A 118 -10.63 -7.62 8.74
CA THR A 118 -10.98 -7.51 10.15
C THR A 118 -9.79 -7.05 10.97
N MET A 119 -10.02 -6.11 11.88
CA MET A 119 -9.02 -5.64 12.83
C MET A 119 -9.39 -6.16 14.22
N PRO A 120 -8.52 -6.94 14.88
CA PRO A 120 -8.75 -7.35 16.27
C PRO A 120 -8.64 -6.12 17.19
N VAL A 121 -9.50 -6.00 18.20
CA VAL A 121 -9.55 -4.83 19.09
C VAL A 121 -9.69 -5.24 20.55
N GLU A 122 -9.24 -4.37 21.46
CA GLU A 122 -9.43 -4.59 22.90
C GLU A 122 -10.88 -4.37 23.34
N ASN A 123 -11.53 -3.33 22.80
CA ASN A 123 -12.93 -2.99 23.07
C ASN A 123 -13.60 -2.48 21.79
N ARG A 124 -14.72 -3.09 21.39
CA ARG A 124 -15.52 -2.65 20.24
C ARG A 124 -16.13 -1.27 20.40
N ASP A 125 -16.31 -0.78 21.63
CA ASP A 125 -16.81 0.57 21.88
C ASP A 125 -15.84 1.66 21.38
N ASP A 126 -14.58 1.31 21.11
CA ASP A 126 -13.57 2.22 20.53
C ASP A 126 -13.78 2.47 19.03
N LEU A 127 -14.73 1.81 18.36
CA LEU A 127 -15.01 2.03 16.92
C LEU A 127 -15.18 3.52 16.58
N ASN A 128 -15.97 4.24 17.37
CA ASN A 128 -16.20 5.67 17.15
C ASN A 128 -14.94 6.51 17.42
N LYS A 129 -14.09 6.07 18.35
CA LYS A 129 -12.79 6.70 18.61
C LYS A 129 -11.85 6.52 17.41
N TYR A 130 -11.76 5.31 16.86
CA TYR A 130 -10.95 5.05 15.66
C TYR A 130 -11.44 5.85 14.46
N ALA A 131 -12.76 5.96 14.28
CA ALA A 131 -13.34 6.76 13.21
C ALA A 131 -12.98 8.25 13.32
N ARG A 132 -13.11 8.85 14.51
CA ARG A 132 -12.70 10.25 14.75
C ARG A 132 -11.22 10.47 14.50
N ASN A 133 -10.37 9.60 15.03
CA ASN A 133 -8.93 9.69 14.79
C ASN A 133 -8.61 9.64 13.29
N ALA A 134 -9.27 8.78 12.52
CA ALA A 134 -9.08 8.73 11.07
C ALA A 134 -9.50 10.02 10.35
N CYS A 135 -10.53 10.71 10.83
CA CYS A 135 -11.01 11.98 10.28
C CYS A 135 -10.12 13.18 10.63
N ASP A 136 -9.56 13.17 11.84
CA ASP A 136 -8.72 14.24 12.40
C ASP A 136 -7.26 14.13 11.93
N ASP A 137 -6.81 12.92 11.59
CA ASP A 137 -5.44 12.63 11.17
C ASP A 137 -5.07 13.28 9.83
N PHE A 138 -4.01 14.08 9.85
CA PHE A 138 -3.50 14.81 8.69
C PHE A 138 -3.08 13.87 7.55
N TYR A 139 -2.31 12.81 7.83
CA TYR A 139 -1.84 11.87 6.83
C TYR A 139 -3.01 11.07 6.22
N MET A 140 -4.01 10.68 7.01
CA MET A 140 -5.23 10.05 6.50
C MET A 140 -6.01 11.00 5.60
N ARG A 141 -6.12 12.27 5.98
CA ARG A 141 -6.76 13.29 5.15
C ARG A 141 -6.09 13.44 3.79
N CYS A 142 -4.78 13.64 3.79
CA CYS A 142 -4.00 13.80 2.56
C CYS A 142 -3.99 12.51 1.72
N THR A 143 -3.85 11.33 2.34
CA THR A 143 -3.96 10.04 1.61
C THR A 143 -5.31 9.90 0.92
N GLY A 144 -6.40 10.24 1.64
CA GLY A 144 -7.76 10.23 1.11
C GLY A 144 -7.90 11.11 -0.11
N GLN A 145 -7.43 12.36 -0.03
CA GLN A 145 -7.50 13.32 -1.12
C GLN A 145 -6.67 12.89 -2.33
N LEU A 146 -5.40 12.54 -2.13
CA LEU A 146 -4.50 12.09 -3.20
C LEU A 146 -5.08 10.90 -3.97
N CYS A 147 -5.62 9.89 -3.28
CA CYS A 147 -6.22 8.74 -3.96
C CYS A 147 -7.48 9.12 -4.75
N ILE A 148 -8.30 10.02 -4.22
CA ILE A 148 -9.50 10.50 -4.92
C ILE A 148 -9.13 11.27 -6.19
N ASP A 149 -8.09 12.09 -6.13
CA ASP A 149 -7.60 12.84 -7.30
C ASP A 149 -7.05 11.87 -8.36
N GLU A 150 -6.25 10.88 -7.93
CA GLU A 150 -5.74 9.82 -8.82
C GLU A 150 -6.88 9.02 -9.48
N PHE A 151 -7.97 8.73 -8.75
CA PHE A 151 -9.14 8.07 -9.34
C PHE A 151 -9.76 8.84 -10.50
N GLN A 152 -9.82 10.17 -10.39
CA GLN A 152 -10.36 11.05 -11.44
C GLN A 152 -9.45 11.07 -12.68
N HIS A 153 -8.14 10.99 -12.48
CA HIS A 153 -7.16 10.92 -13.56
C HIS A 153 -7.22 9.59 -14.34
N ILE A 154 -7.46 8.47 -13.66
CA ILE A 154 -7.42 7.13 -14.29
C ILE A 154 -8.69 6.84 -15.10
N SER A 155 -9.87 7.13 -14.54
CA SER A 155 -11.14 6.80 -15.16
C SER A 155 -12.20 7.85 -14.92
N HIS A 156 -12.89 8.24 -16.00
CA HIS A 156 -14.08 9.08 -15.94
C HIS A 156 -15.31 8.34 -15.40
N THR A 157 -15.28 7.00 -15.34
CA THR A 157 -16.36 6.18 -14.79
C THR A 157 -15.95 5.62 -13.44
N ARG A 158 -16.51 6.22 -12.38
CA ARG A 158 -16.24 5.83 -11.00
C ARG A 158 -16.53 4.34 -10.73
N GLY A 159 -15.69 3.70 -9.92
CA GLY A 159 -15.87 2.31 -9.49
C GLY A 159 -15.62 1.27 -10.57
N ARG A 160 -15.14 1.69 -11.76
CA ARG A 160 -14.86 0.80 -12.89
C ARG A 160 -13.59 1.25 -13.60
N TYR A 161 -12.48 0.62 -13.24
CA TYR A 161 -11.18 0.86 -13.84
C TYR A 161 -10.80 -0.33 -14.72
N ASP A 162 -10.93 -0.19 -16.04
CA ASP A 162 -10.58 -1.26 -16.98
C ASP A 162 -9.06 -1.39 -17.13
N PHE A 163 -8.64 -2.53 -17.67
CA PHE A 163 -7.23 -2.85 -17.89
C PHE A 163 -6.49 -1.77 -18.69
N GLN A 164 -7.10 -1.21 -19.74
CA GLN A 164 -6.40 -0.28 -20.62
C GLN A 164 -6.09 1.03 -19.90
N SER A 165 -7.07 1.60 -19.20
CA SER A 165 -6.88 2.82 -18.40
C SER A 165 -5.82 2.63 -17.31
N VAL A 166 -5.89 1.53 -16.57
CA VAL A 166 -4.91 1.24 -15.50
C VAL A 166 -3.52 0.98 -16.08
N ALA A 167 -3.43 0.25 -17.20
CA ALA A 167 -2.15 -0.04 -17.84
C ALA A 167 -1.46 1.22 -18.36
N ILE A 168 -2.18 2.15 -18.99
CA ILE A 168 -1.63 3.45 -19.43
C ILE A 168 -1.12 4.23 -18.23
N TYR A 169 -1.97 4.39 -17.21
CA TYR A 169 -1.62 5.12 -16.00
C TYR A 169 -0.37 4.57 -15.30
N CYS A 170 -0.29 3.25 -15.13
CA CYS A 170 0.86 2.62 -14.50
C CYS A 170 2.10 2.66 -15.38
N PHE A 171 1.95 2.56 -16.71
CA PHE A 171 3.06 2.67 -17.65
C PHE A 171 3.71 4.06 -17.58
N GLU A 172 2.93 5.13 -17.53
CA GLU A 172 3.43 6.50 -17.33
C GLU A 172 4.23 6.67 -16.03
N LYS A 173 3.98 5.81 -15.03
CA LYS A 173 4.74 5.77 -13.76
C LYS A 173 5.82 4.67 -13.75
N GLY A 174 6.24 4.19 -14.92
CA GLY A 174 7.37 3.28 -15.10
C GLY A 174 7.06 1.80 -14.89
N MET A 175 5.78 1.40 -14.83
CA MET A 175 5.39 0.00 -14.62
C MET A 175 4.99 -0.69 -15.94
N PRO A 176 5.66 -1.78 -16.33
CA PRO A 176 5.28 -2.53 -17.53
C PRO A 176 3.86 -3.13 -17.46
N SER A 177 3.19 -3.22 -18.61
CA SER A 177 1.82 -3.76 -18.71
C SER A 177 1.71 -5.25 -18.39
N SER A 178 2.81 -6.01 -18.46
CA SER A 178 2.87 -7.41 -18.01
C SER A 178 2.59 -7.53 -16.51
N ILE A 179 3.09 -6.61 -15.70
CA ILE A 179 2.80 -6.52 -14.26
C ILE A 179 1.33 -6.15 -14.03
N ILE A 180 0.78 -5.24 -14.83
CA ILE A 180 -0.65 -4.88 -14.73
C ILE A 180 -1.54 -6.05 -15.13
N SER A 181 -1.12 -6.87 -16.09
CA SER A 181 -1.82 -8.10 -16.46
C SER A 181 -1.90 -9.07 -15.28
N ARG A 182 -0.85 -9.10 -14.43
CA ARG A 182 -0.84 -9.87 -13.18
C ARG A 182 -1.76 -9.28 -12.12
N VAL A 183 -1.83 -7.96 -11.97
CA VAL A 183 -2.80 -7.30 -11.08
C VAL A 183 -4.23 -7.69 -11.45
N PHE A 184 -4.55 -7.75 -12.75
CA PHE A 184 -5.86 -8.17 -13.24
C PHE A 184 -6.11 -9.69 -13.18
N ALA A 185 -5.11 -10.50 -12.79
CA ALA A 185 -5.30 -11.94 -12.64
C ALA A 185 -6.27 -12.26 -11.49
N LYS A 186 -7.18 -13.22 -11.74
CA LYS A 186 -8.22 -13.60 -10.78
C LYS A 186 -7.62 -14.14 -9.48
N ASN A 187 -8.24 -13.78 -8.36
CA ASN A 187 -7.97 -14.30 -7.02
C ASN A 187 -6.53 -14.13 -6.51
N LEU A 188 -5.79 -13.17 -7.06
CA LEU A 188 -4.41 -12.90 -6.68
C LEU A 188 -4.33 -11.80 -5.62
N VAL A 189 -4.65 -10.59 -6.04
CA VAL A 189 -4.75 -9.36 -5.24
C VAL A 189 -6.11 -8.67 -5.42
N ARG A 190 -7.01 -9.33 -6.13
CA ARG A 190 -8.37 -8.87 -6.46
C ARG A 190 -9.42 -9.74 -5.77
N ARG A 191 -10.54 -9.12 -5.43
CA ARG A 191 -11.78 -9.75 -4.95
C ARG A 191 -12.80 -9.94 -6.06
N SER A 192 -12.76 -9.07 -7.08
CA SER A 192 -13.63 -9.10 -8.24
C SER A 192 -13.09 -10.08 -9.29
N THR A 193 -14.01 -10.80 -9.95
CA THR A 193 -13.68 -11.67 -11.09
C THR A 193 -13.98 -10.99 -12.43
N GLY A 194 -14.33 -9.70 -12.40
CA GLY A 194 -14.76 -8.92 -13.57
C GLY A 194 -13.61 -8.30 -14.35
N GLU A 195 -13.97 -7.58 -15.41
CA GLU A 195 -13.02 -6.89 -16.32
C GLU A 195 -12.47 -5.57 -15.75
N TYR A 196 -12.98 -5.13 -14.59
CA TYR A 196 -12.66 -3.84 -13.98
C TYR A 196 -12.16 -4.03 -12.56
N LEU A 197 -11.23 -3.20 -12.12
CA LEU A 197 -11.00 -2.96 -10.69
C LEU A 197 -12.15 -2.12 -10.14
N ASP A 198 -12.55 -2.39 -8.90
CA ASP A 198 -13.39 -1.48 -8.13
C ASP A 198 -12.55 -0.41 -7.41
N ASP A 199 -13.21 0.59 -6.80
CA ASP A 199 -12.54 1.69 -6.06
C ASP A 199 -11.52 1.16 -5.03
N MET A 200 -11.80 0.00 -4.45
CA MET A 200 -11.04 -0.57 -3.35
C MET A 200 -9.84 -1.39 -3.84
N GLU A 201 -9.98 -2.12 -4.94
CA GLU A 201 -8.87 -2.78 -5.64
C GLU A 201 -7.92 -1.75 -6.25
N MET A 202 -8.45 -0.65 -6.79
CA MET A 202 -7.65 0.46 -7.28
C MET A 202 -6.89 1.16 -6.14
N THR A 203 -7.55 1.36 -4.98
CA THR A 203 -6.88 1.88 -3.77
C THR A 203 -5.68 1.03 -3.38
N TRP A 204 -5.84 -0.29 -3.35
CA TRP A 204 -4.74 -1.21 -3.00
C TRP A 204 -3.58 -1.15 -3.99
N LEU A 205 -3.86 -1.00 -5.29
CA LEU A 205 -2.82 -0.80 -6.29
C LEU A 205 -2.05 0.50 -6.03
N LEU A 206 -2.74 1.63 -5.78
CA LEU A 206 -2.08 2.90 -5.44
C LEU A 206 -1.20 2.75 -4.20
N PHE A 207 -1.71 2.11 -3.14
CA PHE A 207 -0.94 1.84 -1.92
C PHE A 207 0.33 1.04 -2.18
N ALA A 208 0.22 -0.04 -2.97
CA ALA A 208 1.36 -0.87 -3.32
C ALA A 208 2.39 -0.13 -4.20
N MET A 209 1.93 0.75 -5.10
CA MET A 209 2.80 1.53 -5.99
C MET A 209 3.67 2.53 -5.23
N VAL A 210 3.08 3.22 -4.25
CA VAL A 210 3.78 4.25 -3.48
C VAL A 210 4.55 3.63 -2.31
N GLY A 211 3.94 2.75 -1.53
CA GLY A 211 4.51 2.24 -0.28
C GLY A 211 5.29 0.95 -0.43
N THR A 212 6.23 0.84 -1.37
CA THR A 212 6.98 -0.42 -1.61
C THR A 212 7.82 -0.91 -0.41
N ASP A 213 8.04 -0.03 0.56
CA ASP A 213 8.67 -0.25 1.87
C ASP A 213 7.71 -0.84 2.92
N GLU A 214 6.41 -0.83 2.68
CA GLU A 214 5.40 -1.31 3.62
C GLU A 214 5.21 -2.83 3.52
N VAL A 215 5.03 -3.50 4.66
CA VAL A 215 4.86 -4.96 4.74
C VAL A 215 3.70 -5.46 3.86
N GLN A 216 2.61 -4.72 3.82
CA GLN A 216 1.43 -5.10 3.03
C GLN A 216 1.69 -4.98 1.51
N SER A 217 2.52 -4.04 1.08
CA SER A 217 2.99 -3.91 -0.30
C SER A 217 3.91 -5.06 -0.69
N VAL A 218 4.77 -5.51 0.22
CA VAL A 218 5.60 -6.70 0.01
C VAL A 218 4.73 -7.93 -0.27
N GLU A 219 3.67 -8.15 0.51
CA GLU A 219 2.72 -9.22 0.24
C GLU A 219 1.99 -9.06 -1.09
N TYR A 220 1.55 -7.85 -1.41
CA TYR A 220 0.85 -7.52 -2.65
C TYR A 220 1.72 -7.87 -3.86
N TRP A 221 2.95 -7.35 -3.91
CA TRP A 221 3.85 -7.58 -5.04
C TRP A 221 4.36 -9.02 -5.10
N PHE A 222 4.60 -9.67 -3.96
CA PHE A 222 4.94 -11.09 -3.96
C PHE A 222 3.85 -11.93 -4.62
N ARG A 223 2.57 -11.68 -4.30
CA ARG A 223 1.44 -12.35 -4.96
C ARG A 223 1.42 -12.08 -6.46
N VAL A 224 1.64 -10.84 -6.88
CA VAL A 224 1.70 -10.44 -8.29
C VAL A 224 2.79 -11.22 -9.05
N LEU A 225 3.99 -11.33 -8.45
CA LEU A 225 5.17 -11.98 -9.02
C LEU A 225 5.14 -13.52 -8.96
N ASP A 226 4.43 -14.12 -8.00
CA ASP A 226 4.25 -15.58 -7.89
C ASP A 226 3.24 -16.09 -8.94
N VAL A 227 3.67 -16.09 -10.21
CA VAL A 227 2.83 -16.43 -11.37
C VAL A 227 2.15 -17.79 -11.23
N HIS A 228 2.88 -18.76 -10.68
CA HIS A 228 2.43 -20.14 -10.52
C HIS A 228 1.78 -20.41 -9.15
N CYS A 229 1.68 -19.42 -8.27
CA CYS A 229 1.06 -19.54 -6.93
C CYS A 229 1.67 -20.66 -6.08
N THR A 230 3.00 -20.84 -6.16
CA THR A 230 3.72 -21.91 -5.47
C THR A 230 4.24 -21.50 -4.09
N GLY A 231 4.22 -20.20 -3.79
CA GLY A 231 4.87 -19.63 -2.61
C GLY A 231 6.38 -19.42 -2.77
N VAL A 232 6.95 -19.75 -3.93
CA VAL A 232 8.36 -19.52 -4.30
C VAL A 232 8.42 -18.83 -5.66
N LEU A 233 9.16 -17.73 -5.77
CA LEU A 233 9.32 -17.04 -7.05
C LEU A 233 10.26 -17.82 -7.99
N SER A 234 9.80 -18.03 -9.22
CA SER A 234 10.58 -18.71 -10.26
C SER A 234 11.54 -17.74 -10.92
N VAL A 235 12.85 -18.03 -10.88
CA VAL A 235 13.89 -17.20 -11.53
C VAL A 235 13.62 -17.04 -13.02
N ALA A 236 13.14 -18.07 -13.72
CA ALA A 236 12.81 -18.00 -15.14
C ALA A 236 11.66 -17.00 -15.42
N VAL A 237 10.66 -16.95 -14.54
CA VAL A 237 9.55 -15.99 -14.65
C VAL A 237 10.02 -14.58 -14.32
N LEU A 238 10.89 -14.44 -13.31
CA LEU A 238 11.47 -13.15 -12.94
C LEU A 238 12.35 -12.57 -14.06
N GLU A 239 12.99 -13.42 -14.87
CA GLU A 239 13.74 -13.00 -16.06
C GLU A 239 12.84 -12.32 -17.09
N GLU A 240 11.62 -12.83 -17.29
CA GLU A 240 10.64 -12.21 -18.19
C GLU A 240 10.22 -10.82 -17.70
N PHE A 241 9.92 -10.68 -16.40
CA PHE A 241 9.60 -9.36 -15.83
C PHE A 241 10.78 -8.40 -15.91
N TYR A 242 11.99 -8.87 -15.62
CA TYR A 242 13.19 -8.04 -15.74
C TYR A 242 13.45 -7.63 -17.20
N ALA A 243 13.18 -8.50 -18.17
CA ALA A 243 13.30 -8.16 -19.58
C ALA A 243 12.39 -6.98 -19.97
N ASP A 244 11.17 -6.92 -19.43
CA ASP A 244 10.28 -5.77 -19.64
C ASP A 244 10.81 -4.49 -19.00
N ILE A 245 11.41 -4.59 -17.81
CA ILE A 245 12.07 -3.46 -17.13
C ILE A 245 13.24 -2.94 -17.96
N THR A 246 14.12 -3.83 -18.43
CA THR A 246 15.27 -3.43 -19.26
C THR A 246 14.85 -2.83 -20.60
N LYS A 247 13.77 -3.37 -21.21
CA LYS A 247 13.20 -2.80 -22.42
C LYS A 247 12.66 -1.40 -22.17
N TYR A 248 11.95 -1.18 -21.07
CA TYR A 248 11.47 0.14 -20.68
C TYR A 248 12.65 1.12 -20.52
N LEU A 249 13.66 0.75 -19.75
CA LEU A 249 14.86 1.59 -19.54
C LEU A 249 15.63 1.86 -20.82
N ALA A 250 15.69 0.89 -21.74
CA ALA A 250 16.33 1.09 -23.04
C ALA A 250 15.59 2.15 -23.90
N HIS A 251 14.26 2.26 -23.80
CA HIS A 251 13.51 3.34 -24.43
C HIS A 251 13.88 4.72 -23.87
N GLU A 252 14.28 4.78 -22.60
CA GLU A 252 14.82 5.97 -21.93
C GLU A 252 16.34 6.15 -22.13
N ASN A 253 16.97 5.38 -23.03
CA ASN A 253 18.42 5.37 -23.28
C ASN A 253 19.28 4.99 -22.06
N VAL A 254 18.74 4.20 -21.14
CA VAL A 254 19.44 3.72 -19.95
C VAL A 254 19.82 2.25 -20.14
N ALA A 255 21.12 1.95 -20.05
CA ALA A 255 21.63 0.59 -20.07
C ALA A 255 21.44 -0.08 -18.70
N SER A 256 20.76 -1.23 -18.69
CA SER A 256 20.54 -2.03 -17.48
C SER A 256 21.65 -3.06 -17.25
N LEU A 257 21.82 -3.47 -15.99
CA LEU A 257 22.72 -4.57 -15.63
C LEU A 257 22.24 -5.90 -16.25
N PRO A 258 23.15 -6.84 -16.56
CA PRO A 258 22.76 -8.19 -16.96
C PRO A 258 21.95 -8.89 -15.85
N PHE A 259 20.92 -9.64 -16.24
CA PHE A 259 20.02 -10.33 -15.31
C PHE A 259 20.75 -11.22 -14.29
N SER A 260 21.81 -11.92 -14.71
CA SER A 260 22.63 -12.75 -13.81
C SER A 260 23.23 -11.97 -12.64
N ASN A 261 23.61 -10.71 -12.87
CA ASN A 261 24.21 -9.86 -11.85
C ASN A 261 23.12 -9.35 -10.89
N VAL A 262 21.96 -8.96 -11.44
CA VAL A 262 20.80 -8.52 -10.65
C VAL A 262 20.28 -9.63 -9.75
N ILE A 263 20.15 -10.86 -10.27
CA ILE A 263 19.73 -12.01 -9.45
C ILE A 263 20.74 -12.32 -8.35
N ALA A 264 22.04 -12.24 -8.62
CA ALA A 264 23.05 -12.42 -7.58
C ALA A 264 22.92 -11.35 -6.49
N GLN A 265 22.86 -10.07 -6.87
CA GLN A 265 22.67 -8.94 -5.95
C GLN A 265 21.40 -9.10 -5.11
N PHE A 266 20.27 -9.44 -5.73
CA PHE A 266 19.00 -9.61 -5.01
C PHE A 266 18.99 -10.84 -4.12
N SER A 267 19.70 -11.91 -4.51
CA SER A 267 19.87 -13.07 -3.63
C SER A 267 20.73 -12.75 -2.42
N ASP A 268 21.73 -11.90 -2.57
CA ASP A 268 22.54 -11.40 -1.45
C ASP A 268 21.70 -10.54 -0.51
N ILE A 269 20.85 -9.65 -1.04
CA ILE A 269 19.88 -8.87 -0.25
C ILE A 269 18.96 -9.80 0.55
N LEU A 270 18.46 -10.88 -0.08
CA LEU A 270 17.54 -11.82 0.57
C LEU A 270 18.25 -12.86 1.46
N GLY A 271 19.57 -12.99 1.34
CA GLY A 271 20.36 -14.04 2.00
C GLY A 271 20.03 -15.46 1.56
N THR A 272 19.33 -15.64 0.42
CA THR A 272 18.87 -16.96 -0.03
C THR A 272 18.59 -17.01 -1.53
N GLN A 273 18.68 -18.21 -2.10
CA GLN A 273 18.26 -18.54 -3.47
C GLN A 273 16.80 -19.03 -3.53
N HIS A 274 16.16 -19.24 -2.37
CA HIS A 274 14.77 -19.68 -2.25
C HIS A 274 13.87 -18.50 -1.88
N TRP A 275 13.41 -17.78 -2.91
CA TRP A 275 12.68 -16.53 -2.76
C TRP A 275 11.23 -16.79 -2.38
N THR A 276 10.94 -16.69 -1.09
CA THR A 276 9.61 -16.92 -0.50
C THR A 276 9.08 -15.61 0.10
N LEU A 277 7.78 -15.57 0.41
CA LEU A 277 7.23 -14.42 1.12
C LEU A 277 7.93 -14.21 2.48
N ARG A 278 8.35 -15.30 3.13
CA ARG A 278 9.13 -15.25 4.38
C ARG A 278 10.46 -14.53 4.15
N SER A 279 11.25 -14.93 3.16
CA SER A 279 12.54 -14.29 2.89
C SER A 279 12.39 -12.81 2.54
N PHE A 280 11.31 -12.43 1.86
CA PHE A 280 10.97 -11.03 1.59
C PHE A 280 10.66 -10.26 2.87
N LYS A 281 9.87 -10.83 3.78
CA LYS A 281 9.50 -10.22 5.08
C LYS A 281 10.64 -10.19 6.11
N GLU A 282 11.60 -11.10 6.02
CA GLU A 282 12.79 -11.09 6.87
C GLU A 282 13.72 -9.93 6.50
N ASN A 283 13.74 -9.51 5.22
CA ASN A 283 14.61 -8.46 4.68
C ASN A 283 13.87 -7.13 4.40
N ARG A 284 12.97 -6.74 5.31
CA ARG A 284 12.06 -5.58 5.16
C ARG A 284 12.74 -4.25 4.79
N GLU A 285 13.98 -4.05 5.25
CA GLU A 285 14.71 -2.79 5.02
C GLU A 285 15.18 -2.63 3.57
N LEU A 286 15.41 -3.72 2.82
CA LEU A 286 16.00 -3.68 1.49
C LEU A 286 15.17 -4.40 0.42
N VAL A 287 14.14 -5.16 0.81
CA VAL A 287 13.30 -5.93 -0.11
C VAL A 287 12.61 -5.08 -1.17
N TYR A 288 12.35 -3.80 -0.89
CA TYR A 288 11.79 -2.88 -1.87
C TYR A 288 12.67 -2.76 -3.12
N ARG A 289 14.00 -2.89 -3.00
CA ARG A 289 14.94 -2.87 -4.14
C ARG A 289 14.72 -4.07 -5.06
N VAL A 290 14.55 -5.25 -4.45
CA VAL A 290 14.25 -6.49 -5.16
C VAL A 290 12.90 -6.38 -5.89
N ILE A 291 11.86 -5.89 -5.22
CA ILE A 291 10.53 -5.72 -5.81
C ILE A 291 10.58 -4.79 -7.02
N ASN A 292 11.16 -3.60 -6.85
CA ASN A 292 11.20 -2.58 -7.90
C ASN A 292 11.94 -3.06 -9.15
N GLY A 293 12.99 -3.87 -8.99
CA GLY A 293 13.71 -4.48 -10.11
C GLY A 293 12.84 -5.34 -11.03
N PHE A 294 11.68 -5.80 -10.59
CA PHE A 294 10.73 -6.57 -11.42
C PHE A 294 9.43 -5.82 -11.72
N THR A 295 9.09 -4.79 -10.96
CA THR A 295 7.75 -4.17 -11.05
C THR A 295 7.76 -2.75 -11.60
N ASN A 296 8.84 -1.98 -11.44
CA ASN A 296 8.85 -0.56 -11.80
C ASN A 296 10.25 -0.08 -12.24
N ALA A 297 10.38 0.27 -13.52
CA ALA A 297 11.63 0.68 -14.14
C ALA A 297 12.16 2.01 -13.59
N PHE A 298 11.29 3.00 -13.36
CA PHE A 298 11.70 4.29 -12.82
C PHE A 298 12.20 4.16 -11.38
N ARG A 299 11.51 3.37 -10.55
CA ARG A 299 11.95 3.14 -9.17
C ARG A 299 13.23 2.32 -9.10
N PHE A 300 13.40 1.33 -9.98
CA PHE A 300 14.64 0.59 -10.09
C PHE A 300 15.81 1.51 -10.50
N LEU A 301 15.60 2.39 -11.48
CA LEU A 301 16.60 3.37 -11.90
C LEU A 301 16.96 4.36 -10.79
N GLU A 302 15.96 4.89 -10.09
CA GLU A 302 16.14 5.79 -8.94
C GLU A 302 17.05 5.16 -7.87
N GLN A 303 16.85 3.87 -7.56
CA GLN A 303 17.69 3.12 -6.62
C GLN A 303 19.13 2.98 -7.12
N GLU A 304 19.31 2.61 -8.39
CA GLU A 304 20.63 2.44 -9.00
C GLU A 304 21.42 3.76 -9.09
N ILE A 305 20.74 4.90 -9.14
CA ILE A 305 21.34 6.22 -9.06
C ILE A 305 21.69 6.54 -7.60
N ASN A 306 20.74 6.36 -6.69
CA ASN A 306 20.91 6.69 -5.27
C ASN A 306 21.99 5.86 -4.59
N GLU A 307 22.19 4.59 -4.96
CA GLU A 307 23.34 3.79 -4.49
C GLU A 307 24.69 4.41 -4.88
N LYS A 308 24.75 5.09 -6.04
CA LYS A 308 25.98 5.72 -6.54
C LYS A 308 26.19 7.11 -5.95
N THR A 309 25.12 7.80 -5.56
CA THR A 309 25.16 9.20 -5.11
C THR A 309 24.94 9.37 -3.61
N ASN A 310 24.60 8.31 -2.87
CA ASN A 310 24.08 8.35 -1.49
C ASN A 310 22.79 9.17 -1.34
N GLY A 311 21.98 9.30 -2.39
CA GLY A 311 20.81 10.18 -2.45
C GLY A 311 19.78 9.96 -1.34
N GLU A 312 19.40 8.71 -1.05
CA GLU A 312 18.41 8.39 0.01
C GLU A 312 18.84 8.92 1.38
N ARG A 313 20.14 8.91 1.68
CA ARG A 313 20.67 9.42 2.94
C ARG A 313 20.58 10.94 3.02
N VAL A 314 20.73 11.63 1.90
CA VAL A 314 20.62 13.08 1.81
C VAL A 314 19.16 13.52 1.95
N ASP A 315 18.23 12.82 1.31
CA ASP A 315 16.78 13.09 1.44
C ASP A 315 16.31 12.91 2.90
N ASP A 316 16.74 11.83 3.57
CA ASP A 316 16.44 11.58 4.98
C ASP A 316 17.04 12.65 5.91
N GLU A 317 18.20 13.24 5.55
CA GLU A 317 18.85 14.33 6.28
C GLU A 317 18.18 15.71 6.00
N GLU A 318 17.67 15.94 4.79
CA GLU A 318 17.05 17.21 4.35
C GLU A 318 15.65 17.44 4.95
N PHE A 319 14.81 16.41 5.00
CA PHE A 319 13.47 16.49 5.61
C PHE A 319 13.48 16.36 7.15
N GLY A 320 14.64 16.11 7.74
CA GLY A 320 14.94 16.46 9.13
C GLY A 320 14.28 15.67 10.28
N GLN A 321 13.51 14.57 10.08
CA GLN A 321 12.86 13.87 11.21
C GLN A 321 12.56 12.37 10.99
N GLY A 322 13.35 11.47 11.59
CA GLY A 322 12.97 10.09 11.93
C GLY A 322 12.62 9.14 10.76
N GLN A 323 12.24 7.90 11.09
CA GLN A 323 11.82 6.91 10.07
C GLN A 323 10.41 7.25 9.54
N ARG A 324 10.32 7.94 8.39
CA ARG A 324 9.07 8.20 7.65
C ARG A 324 8.80 7.11 6.62
N THR A 325 7.54 6.70 6.47
CA THR A 325 7.16 5.84 5.33
C THR A 325 7.19 6.64 4.04
N ARG A 326 7.31 5.95 2.90
CA ARG A 326 7.26 6.61 1.59
C ARG A 326 5.97 7.39 1.33
N TRP A 327 4.86 6.92 1.88
CA TRP A 327 3.59 7.64 1.86
C TRP A 327 3.64 8.96 2.63
N GLN A 328 4.27 8.97 3.81
CA GLN A 328 4.44 10.20 4.58
C GLN A 328 5.35 11.18 3.84
N ARG A 329 6.46 10.71 3.27
CA ARG A 329 7.34 11.56 2.45
C ARG A 329 6.63 12.14 1.22
N LEU A 330 5.82 11.34 0.53
CA LEU A 330 5.00 11.84 -0.58
C LEU A 330 4.05 12.95 -0.11
N ILE A 331 3.35 12.74 1.00
CA ILE A 331 2.41 13.72 1.55
C ILE A 331 3.14 14.99 1.99
N ASP A 332 4.29 14.86 2.65
CA ASP A 332 5.09 15.99 3.11
C ASP A 332 5.54 16.83 1.89
N HIS A 333 6.04 16.20 0.81
CA HIS A 333 6.44 16.88 -0.43
C HIS A 333 5.27 17.57 -1.16
N GLU A 334 4.16 16.86 -1.40
CA GLU A 334 2.99 17.42 -2.10
C GLU A 334 2.39 18.61 -1.32
N TYR A 335 2.44 18.54 0.01
CA TYR A 335 1.99 19.62 0.86
C TYR A 335 2.95 20.81 0.79
N ASP A 336 4.26 20.61 0.91
CA ASP A 336 5.25 21.69 0.80
C ASP A 336 5.15 22.41 -0.56
N ASP A 337 4.99 21.66 -1.66
CA ASP A 337 4.77 22.22 -3.00
C ASP A 337 3.52 23.12 -3.05
N PHE A 338 2.40 22.67 -2.47
CA PHE A 338 1.18 23.46 -2.38
C PHE A 338 1.41 24.77 -1.59
N TYR A 339 2.17 24.72 -0.50
CA TYR A 339 2.53 25.91 0.28
C TYR A 339 3.42 26.86 -0.51
N HIS A 340 4.42 26.36 -1.23
CA HIS A 340 5.30 27.20 -2.04
C HIS A 340 4.57 27.85 -3.22
N GLN A 341 3.65 27.14 -3.88
CA GLN A 341 2.83 27.67 -4.97
C GLN A 341 1.84 28.75 -4.49
N THR A 342 1.24 28.58 -3.32
CA THR A 342 0.32 29.57 -2.74
C THR A 342 1.06 30.82 -2.28
N HIS A 343 2.25 30.69 -1.70
CA HIS A 343 3.07 31.83 -1.25
C HIS A 343 3.68 32.61 -2.42
N SER A 344 4.15 31.95 -3.48
CA SER A 344 4.63 32.62 -4.71
C SER A 344 3.50 33.40 -5.40
N SER A 345 2.30 32.83 -5.48
CA SER A 345 1.11 33.49 -6.03
C SER A 345 0.68 34.73 -5.23
N SER A 346 0.82 34.71 -3.90
CA SER A 346 0.59 35.91 -3.05
C SER A 346 1.69 36.97 -3.17
N THR A 347 2.91 36.58 -3.55
CA THR A 347 4.03 37.53 -3.71
C THR A 347 3.98 38.23 -5.08
N GLU A 348 3.51 37.55 -6.12
CA GLU A 348 3.30 38.14 -7.45
C GLU A 348 2.11 39.11 -7.49
N THR A 349 1.03 38.81 -6.75
CA THR A 349 -0.11 39.74 -6.62
C THR A 349 0.23 41.00 -5.83
N SER A 350 1.24 40.95 -4.95
CA SER A 350 1.74 42.11 -4.20
C SER A 350 2.57 43.06 -5.07
N ASN A 351 3.23 42.56 -6.12
CA ASN A 351 4.11 43.34 -6.99
C ASN A 351 3.40 43.99 -8.20
N ILE A 352 2.10 43.74 -8.38
CA ILE A 352 1.28 44.35 -9.44
C ILE A 352 0.49 45.57 -8.94
N THR A 353 0.58 45.87 -7.63
CA THR A 353 -0.10 47.03 -7.00
C THR A 353 0.85 48.05 -6.34
N ALA A 354 2.05 48.24 -6.90
CA ALA A 354 2.96 49.33 -6.48
C ALA A 354 3.22 50.32 -7.63
#